data_AF-A0A948WB80-F1
#
_entry.id   AF-A0A948WB80-F1
#
_cell.length_a   1.000
_cell.length_b   1.000
_cell.length_c   1.000
_cell.angle_alpha   90.00
_cell.angle_beta   90.00
_cell.angle_gamma   90.00
#
_symmetry.space_group_name_H-M   'P 1'
#
loop_
_entity.id
_entity.type
_entity.pdbx_description
1 polymer ?
#
loop_
_entity_poly.entity_id
_entity_poly.type
_entity_poly.pdbx_seq_one_letter_code
_entity_poly.pdbx_strand_id
1 'polypeptide(L)'
;MVSGSTLRALGLLLIAILFTVTGELFLKHGMNRIGIVQFSNFLPTMGRIVRTPVILIGFTSIGVGAVFWLAVISRVNLSFAYPMLSVGYILILIFSALILKEDVSLLRWIGAVVICLGVYLITRS
;
A
#
# COMPACT_ATOMS: atom_id res chain seq x y z
N MET A 1 19.25 -6.02 21.06
CA MET A 1 20.06 -5.46 19.96
C MET A 1 19.48 -5.99 18.66
N VAL A 2 18.94 -5.12 17.80
CA VAL A 2 18.37 -5.53 16.51
C VAL A 2 19.51 -6.04 15.63
N SER A 3 19.40 -7.25 15.07
CA SER A 3 20.47 -7.80 14.23
C SER A 3 20.63 -6.96 12.95
N GLY A 4 21.84 -6.94 12.37
CA GLY A 4 22.10 -6.23 11.12
C GLY A 4 21.24 -6.70 9.94
N SER A 5 20.75 -7.96 9.97
CA SER A 5 19.84 -8.47 8.95
C SER A 5 18.41 -7.93 9.11
N THR A 6 17.94 -7.75 10.35
CA THR A 6 16.63 -7.14 10.62
C THR A 6 16.60 -5.68 10.20
N LEU A 7 17.65 -4.89 10.49
CA LEU A 7 17.69 -3.47 10.07
C LEU A 7 17.62 -3.32 8.53
N ARG A 8 18.31 -4.20 7.79
CA ARG A 8 18.22 -4.24 6.34
C ARG A 8 16.81 -4.62 5.85
N ALA A 9 16.16 -5.57 6.52
CA ALA A 9 14.78 -5.95 6.20
C ALA A 9 13.80 -4.78 6.42
N LEU A 10 13.99 -3.98 7.47
CA LEU A 10 13.17 -2.78 7.70
C LEU A 10 13.33 -1.74 6.60
N GLY A 11 14.57 -1.48 6.15
CA GLY A 11 14.82 -0.58 5.02
C GLY A 11 14.15 -1.06 3.74
N LEU A 12 14.26 -2.35 3.42
CA LEU A 12 13.59 -2.96 2.27
C LEU A 12 12.06 -2.89 2.40
N LEU A 13 11.52 -3.06 3.61
CA LEU A 13 10.09 -2.97 3.89
C LEU A 13 9.57 -1.55 3.66
N LEU A 14 10.30 -0.52 4.10
CA LEU A 14 9.91 0.86 3.81
C LEU A 14 9.88 1.15 2.31
N ILE A 15 10.89 0.68 1.56
CA ILE A 15 10.92 0.83 0.10
C ILE A 15 9.74 0.09 -0.54
N ALA A 16 9.49 -1.16 -0.14
CA ALA A 16 8.36 -1.96 -0.62
C ALA A 16 7.03 -1.24 -0.39
N ILE A 17 6.82 -0.72 0.82
CA ILE A 17 5.61 0.03 1.18
C ILE A 17 5.48 1.29 0.33
N LEU A 18 6.53 2.10 0.18
CA LEU A 18 6.45 3.34 -0.60
C LEU A 18 6.08 3.08 -2.06
N PHE A 19 6.67 2.07 -2.69
CA PHE A 19 6.32 1.67 -4.06
C PHE A 19 4.90 1.15 -4.18
N THR A 20 4.44 0.33 -3.23
CA THR A 20 3.07 -0.18 -3.21
C THR A 20 2.06 0.93 -2.99
N VAL A 21 2.27 1.83 -2.02
CA VAL A 21 1.39 2.98 -1.75
C VAL A 21 1.32 3.90 -2.96
N THR A 22 2.47 4.23 -3.56
CA THR A 22 2.50 5.06 -4.78
C THR A 22 1.73 4.40 -5.92
N GLY A 23 1.89 3.09 -6.08
CA GLY A 23 1.18 2.31 -7.09
C GLY A 23 -0.34 2.31 -6.87
N GLU A 24 -0.79 2.08 -5.65
CA GLU A 24 -2.21 2.15 -5.25
C GLU A 24 -2.81 3.53 -5.54
N LEU A 25 -2.08 4.63 -5.26
CA LEU A 25 -2.55 5.98 -5.57
C LEU A 25 -2.72 6.19 -7.09
N PHE A 26 -1.78 5.71 -7.90
CA PHE A 26 -1.91 5.77 -9.36
C PHE A 26 -3.06 4.91 -9.88
N LEU A 27 -3.21 3.68 -9.37
CA LEU A 27 -4.33 2.81 -9.72
C LEU A 27 -5.66 3.47 -9.39
N LYS A 28 -5.78 4.02 -8.17
CA LYS A 28 -6.98 4.73 -7.72
C LYS A 28 -7.26 5.96 -8.58
N HIS A 29 -6.24 6.75 -8.90
CA HIS A 29 -6.37 7.91 -9.81
C HIS A 29 -6.84 7.50 -11.21
N GLY A 30 -6.31 6.41 -11.76
CA GLY A 30 -6.77 5.85 -13.03
C GLY A 30 -8.22 5.38 -12.98
N MET A 31 -8.60 4.66 -11.92
CA MET A 31 -9.96 4.16 -11.73
C MET A 31 -10.98 5.28 -11.50
N ASN A 32 -10.59 6.38 -10.84
CA ASN A 32 -11.44 7.56 -10.69
C ASN A 32 -11.81 8.18 -12.06
N ARG A 33 -11.01 7.96 -13.12
CA ARG A 33 -11.32 8.41 -14.50
C ARG A 33 -12.15 7.40 -15.29
N ILE A 34 -11.93 6.10 -15.07
CA ILE A 34 -12.61 5.02 -15.81
C ILE A 34 -14.03 4.81 -15.28
N GLY A 35 -14.21 4.93 -13.98
CA GLY A 35 -15.46 4.64 -13.28
C GLY A 35 -15.54 3.21 -12.74
N ILE A 36 -16.74 2.86 -12.27
CA ILE A 36 -17.01 1.59 -11.58
C ILE A 36 -17.06 0.43 -12.60
N VAL A 37 -16.42 -0.68 -12.28
CA VAL A 37 -16.52 -1.92 -13.05
C VAL A 37 -17.84 -2.61 -12.70
N GLN A 38 -18.69 -2.83 -13.70
CA GLN A 38 -19.95 -3.57 -13.57
C GLN A 38 -19.95 -4.78 -14.51
N PHE A 39 -20.77 -5.78 -14.23
CA PHE A 39 -20.89 -6.95 -15.11
C PHE A 39 -21.36 -6.58 -16.53
N SER A 40 -22.26 -5.60 -16.64
CA SER A 40 -22.81 -5.12 -17.91
C SER A 40 -21.77 -4.47 -18.83
N ASN A 41 -20.71 -3.89 -18.27
CA ASN A 41 -19.67 -3.16 -19.01
C ASN A 41 -18.26 -3.72 -18.75
N PHE A 42 -18.16 -4.99 -18.34
CA PHE A 42 -16.89 -5.58 -17.92
C PHE A 42 -15.84 -5.55 -19.03
N LEU A 43 -16.14 -6.15 -20.18
CA LEU A 43 -15.22 -6.25 -21.33
C LEU A 43 -14.69 -4.89 -21.82
N PRO A 44 -15.55 -3.89 -22.11
CA PRO A 44 -15.06 -2.58 -22.55
C PRO A 44 -14.31 -1.83 -21.44
N THR A 45 -14.65 -2.04 -20.17
CA THR A 45 -13.94 -1.41 -19.05
C THR A 45 -12.56 -2.01 -18.86
N MET A 46 -12.40 -3.34 -18.99
CA MET A 46 -11.08 -3.98 -18.97
C MET A 46 -10.19 -3.47 -20.11
N GLY A 47 -10.74 -3.31 -21.32
CA GLY A 47 -10.01 -2.70 -22.44
C GLY A 47 -9.51 -1.29 -22.15
N ARG A 48 -10.31 -0.48 -21.43
CA ARG A 48 -9.90 0.87 -20.97
C ARG A 48 -8.82 0.81 -19.90
N ILE A 49 -8.92 -0.10 -18.93
CA ILE A 49 -7.94 -0.27 -17.84
C ILE A 49 -6.55 -0.57 -18.42
N VAL A 50 -6.44 -1.58 -19.29
CA VAL A 50 -5.16 -2.01 -19.87
C VAL A 50 -4.54 -0.93 -20.76
N ARG A 51 -5.35 -0.06 -21.37
CA ARG A 51 -4.88 1.04 -22.23
C ARG A 51 -4.58 2.33 -21.45
N THR A 52 -4.86 2.39 -20.15
CA THR A 52 -4.68 3.61 -19.35
C THR A 52 -3.24 3.65 -18.79
N PRO A 53 -2.36 4.56 -19.25
CA PRO A 53 -0.94 4.53 -18.88
C PRO A 53 -0.69 4.70 -17.38
N VAL A 54 -1.51 5.54 -16.72
CA VAL A 54 -1.43 5.77 -15.27
C VAL A 54 -1.68 4.47 -14.48
N ILE A 55 -2.60 3.62 -14.96
CA ILE A 55 -2.88 2.33 -14.33
C ILE A 55 -1.70 1.38 -14.53
N LEU A 56 -1.12 1.35 -15.74
CA LEU A 56 0.07 0.55 -16.00
C LEU A 56 1.25 0.96 -15.11
N ILE A 57 1.49 2.26 -14.95
CA ILE A 57 2.50 2.80 -14.00
C ILE A 57 2.19 2.33 -12.57
N GLY A 58 0.92 2.38 -12.17
CA GLY A 58 0.48 1.89 -10.87
C GLY A 58 0.82 0.41 -10.67
N PHE A 59 0.47 -0.45 -11.63
CA PHE A 59 0.80 -1.88 -11.59
C PHE A 59 2.32 -2.13 -11.56
N THR A 60 3.08 -1.41 -12.38
CA THR A 60 4.55 -1.54 -12.38
C THR A 60 5.13 -1.13 -11.03
N SER A 61 4.64 -0.05 -10.43
CA SER A 61 5.07 0.40 -9.10
C SER A 61 4.80 -0.66 -8.02
N ILE A 62 3.59 -1.23 -8.00
CA ILE A 62 3.25 -2.33 -7.07
C ILE A 62 4.12 -3.56 -7.36
N GLY A 63 4.37 -3.89 -8.63
CA GLY A 63 5.25 -4.99 -9.02
C GLY A 63 6.67 -4.82 -8.48
N VAL A 64 7.24 -3.61 -8.57
CA VAL A 64 8.53 -3.28 -7.97
C VAL A 64 8.47 -3.39 -6.44
N GLY A 65 7.41 -2.86 -5.81
CA GLY A 65 7.17 -3.01 -4.38
C GLY A 65 7.12 -4.48 -3.94
N ALA A 66 6.50 -5.34 -4.74
CA ALA A 66 6.42 -6.78 -4.51
C ALA A 66 7.80 -7.46 -4.56
N VAL A 67 8.69 -7.05 -5.46
CA VAL A 67 10.07 -7.56 -5.49
C VAL A 67 10.80 -7.24 -4.18
N PHE A 68 10.66 -6.01 -3.67
CA PHE A 68 11.23 -5.65 -2.37
C PHE A 68 10.55 -6.41 -1.22
N TRP A 69 9.24 -6.62 -1.29
CA TRP A 69 8.50 -7.43 -0.31
C TRP A 69 9.00 -8.88 -0.22
N LEU A 70 9.27 -9.52 -1.36
CA LEU A 70 9.87 -10.86 -1.41
C LEU A 70 11.23 -10.88 -0.67
N ALA A 71 12.04 -9.84 -0.83
CA ALA A 71 13.30 -9.70 -0.11
C ALA A 71 13.11 -9.47 1.40
N VAL A 72 12.03 -8.82 1.84
CA VAL A 72 11.71 -8.66 3.26
C VAL A 72 11.37 -10.01 3.89
N ILE A 73 10.41 -10.73 3.31
CA ILE A 73 9.91 -11.98 3.88
C ILE A 73 10.93 -13.12 3.79
N SER A 74 11.97 -12.97 2.96
CA SER A 74 13.12 -13.89 2.96
C SER A 74 14.08 -13.66 4.14
N ARG A 75 13.93 -12.57 4.91
CA ARG A 75 14.85 -12.16 5.99
C ARG A 75 14.22 -12.14 7.38
N VAL A 76 12.91 -11.97 7.45
CA VAL A 76 12.15 -11.89 8.70
C VAL A 76 10.90 -12.73 8.61
N ASN A 77 10.42 -13.19 9.77
CA ASN A 77 9.17 -13.93 9.84
C ASN A 77 8.00 -13.06 9.37
N LEU A 78 7.03 -13.71 8.73
CA LEU A 78 5.85 -13.06 8.21
C LEU A 78 5.03 -12.35 9.32
N SER A 79 4.97 -12.98 10.51
CA SER A 79 4.32 -12.43 11.70
C SER A 79 4.97 -11.16 12.24
N PHE A 80 6.26 -10.93 11.94
CA PHE A 80 6.95 -9.68 12.26
C PHE A 80 6.72 -8.62 11.18
N ALA A 81 6.72 -9.01 9.90
CA ALA A 81 6.59 -8.07 8.78
C ALA A 81 5.16 -7.52 8.60
N TYR A 82 4.12 -8.34 8.78
CA TYR A 82 2.73 -7.93 8.56
C TYR A 82 2.27 -6.76 9.43
N PRO A 83 2.55 -6.73 10.76
CA PRO A 83 2.26 -5.57 11.58
C PRO A 83 2.87 -4.28 11.03
N MET A 84 4.05 -4.34 10.40
CA MET A 84 4.71 -3.17 9.84
C MET A 84 4.05 -2.65 8.54
N LEU A 85 3.22 -3.45 7.86
CA LEU A 85 2.41 -2.98 6.72
C LEU A 85 1.38 -1.92 7.12
N SER A 86 1.08 -1.80 8.42
CA SER A 86 0.27 -0.69 8.96
C SER A 86 0.79 0.70 8.57
N VAL A 87 2.11 0.86 8.41
CA VAL A 87 2.71 2.09 7.90
C VAL A 87 2.17 2.42 6.52
N GLY A 88 2.04 1.41 5.65
CA GLY A 88 1.43 1.56 4.33
C GLY A 88 -0.02 2.01 4.41
N TYR A 89 -0.82 1.43 5.31
CA TYR A 89 -2.20 1.86 5.53
C TYR A 89 -2.29 3.33 5.95
N ILE A 90 -1.44 3.77 6.89
CA ILE A 90 -1.41 5.17 7.34
C ILE A 90 -1.02 6.11 6.20
N LEU A 91 -0.01 5.73 5.41
CA LEU A 91 0.41 6.51 4.25
C LEU A 91 -0.70 6.61 3.19
N ILE A 92 -1.41 5.51 2.90
CA ILE A 92 -2.58 5.53 2.01
C ILE A 92 -3.63 6.48 2.57
N LEU A 93 -3.96 6.40 3.85
CA LEU A 93 -4.97 7.26 4.48
C LEU A 93 -4.62 8.75 4.32
N ILE A 94 -3.36 9.11 4.60
CA ILE A 94 -2.84 10.47 4.47
C ILE A 94 -2.87 10.93 3.00
N PHE A 95 -2.31 10.14 2.09
CA PHE A 95 -2.22 10.53 0.69
C PHE A 95 -3.57 10.50 -0.04
N SER A 96 -4.49 9.63 0.36
CA SER A 96 -5.88 9.68 -0.10
C SER A 96 -6.56 10.99 0.29
N ALA A 97 -6.37 11.45 1.54
CA ALA A 97 -6.92 12.73 1.97
C ALA A 97 -6.26 13.92 1.26
N LEU A 98 -4.93 13.92 1.09
CA LEU A 98 -4.18 15.07 0.55
C LEU A 98 -4.17 15.13 -0.99
N ILE A 99 -3.87 14.00 -1.64
CA ILE A 99 -3.63 13.94 -3.09
C ILE A 99 -4.93 13.66 -3.84
N LEU A 100 -5.68 12.64 -3.38
CA LEU A 100 -6.95 12.26 -4.01
C LEU A 100 -8.13 13.10 -3.53
N LYS A 101 -7.93 13.90 -2.46
CA LYS A 101 -8.95 14.74 -1.83
C LYS A 101 -10.20 13.94 -1.43
N GLU A 102 -9.98 12.71 -0.95
CA GLU A 102 -11.05 11.87 -0.44
C GLU A 102 -11.53 12.36 0.93
N ASP A 103 -12.85 12.34 1.16
CA ASP A 103 -13.44 12.63 2.47
C ASP A 103 -13.17 11.47 3.44
N VAL A 104 -12.11 11.62 4.23
CA VAL A 104 -11.74 10.65 5.27
C VAL A 104 -12.39 11.05 6.59
N SER A 105 -13.30 10.21 7.09
CA SER A 105 -14.00 10.46 8.35
C SER A 105 -13.04 10.48 9.55
N LEU A 106 -13.39 11.26 10.58
CA LEU A 106 -12.65 11.32 11.84
C LEU A 106 -12.48 9.94 12.49
N LEU A 107 -13.49 9.06 12.35
CA LEU A 107 -13.42 7.70 12.88
C LEU A 107 -12.31 6.86 12.22
N ARG A 108 -12.06 7.04 10.92
CA ARG A 108 -10.93 6.37 10.24
C ARG A 108 -9.59 6.85 10.77
N TRP A 109 -9.46 8.14 11.07
CA TRP A 109 -8.26 8.69 11.70
C TRP A 109 -8.02 8.12 13.10
N ILE A 110 -9.07 8.04 13.92
CA ILE A 110 -8.99 7.41 15.25
C ILE A 110 -8.58 5.94 15.11
N GLY A 111 -9.20 5.20 14.17
CA GLY A 111 -8.84 3.82 13.87
C GLY A 111 -7.37 3.66 13.47
N ALA A 112 -6.82 4.59 12.67
CA ALA A 112 -5.40 4.59 12.31
C ALA A 112 -4.49 4.75 13.53
N VAL A 113 -4.85 5.62 14.48
CA VAL A 113 -4.11 5.77 15.75
C VAL A 113 -4.15 4.47 16.55
N VAL A 114 -5.31 3.80 16.62
CA VAL A 114 -5.45 2.50 17.30
C VAL A 114 -4.58 1.43 16.64
N ILE A 115 -4.51 1.39 15.30
CA ILE A 115 -3.61 0.48 14.56
C ILE A 115 -2.14 0.77 14.93
N CYS A 116 -1.73 2.04 14.98
CA CYS A 116 -0.37 2.42 15.39
C CYS A 116 -0.03 1.88 16.79
N LEU A 117 -0.96 2.04 17.74
CA LEU A 117 -0.80 1.56 19.11
C LEU A 117 -0.71 0.03 19.16
N GLY A 118 -1.58 -0.67 18.42
CA GLY A 118 -1.54 -2.14 18.33
C GLY A 118 -0.21 -2.65 17.78
N VAL A 119 0.31 -2.00 16.74
CA VAL A 119 1.61 -2.35 16.14
C VAL A 119 2.75 -2.07 17.11
N TYR A 120 2.71 -0.95 17.83
CA TYR A 120 3.68 -0.65 18.88
C TYR A 120 3.72 -1.76 19.94
N LEU A 121 2.56 -2.22 20.41
CA LEU A 121 2.47 -3.33 21.37
C LEU A 121 3.07 -4.63 20.82
N ILE A 122 2.77 -4.99 19.57
CA ILE A 122 3.32 -6.19 18.91
C ILE A 122 4.85 -6.10 18.78
N THR A 123 5.39 -4.93 18.45
CA THR A 123 6.86 -4.77 18.33
C THR A 123 7.59 -4.81 19.68
N ARG A 124 6.86 -4.75 20.79
CA ARG A 124 7.39 -4.79 22.16
C ARG A 124 7.33 -6.17 22.82
N SER A 125 6.59 -7.12 22.25
CA SER A 125 6.54 -8.53 22.70
C SER A 125 7.68 -9.34 22.10
#